data_AF-A0A922I5M1-F1
#
_entry.id   AF-A0A922I5M1-F1
#
_cell.length_a   1.000
_cell.length_b   1.000
_cell.length_c   1.000
_cell.angle_alpha   90.00
_cell.angle_beta   90.00
_cell.angle_gamma   90.00
#
_symmetry.space_group_name_H-M   'P 1'
#
loop_
_entity.id
_entity.type
_entity.pdbx_description
1 polymer ?
#
loop_
_entity_poly.entity_id
_entity_poly.type
_entity_poly.pdbx_seq_one_letter_code
_entity_poly.pdbx_strand_id
1 'polypeptide(L)'
;MSQIRTIIPKFLLHSRRLFSSHHCNIATDLSLKILQRHGFTESQGRQALNSIESLLRPDTYETIDYTLSSWKRNVLPRNHPDHVANHEDFKQVFWNQEARLLLVGENFIENRIYQLKNLDLVRGQNDLWQAFHLSPAGFFLQDWQEFLKKYYYITFKILPWLNSTNDKTDQIHPLIRHPQSIEQTYMQIKTRFIFAQRTGFKVAESKNVNLKTLLLLTENDFLQIYAPNCTVEEFRALEKLNMTELGNEDDELFEDLVQLSPKRQQSMKNTDKSFMKKSIEEGILLSN
;
A
#
# COMPACT_ATOMS: atom_id res chain seq x y z
N MET A 1 17.51 14.97 -67.43
CA MET A 1 17.22 13.50 -67.41
C MET A 1 17.82 12.94 -66.12
N SER A 2 17.16 12.22 -65.21
CA SER A 2 15.78 11.79 -65.03
C SER A 2 15.62 11.29 -63.58
N GLN A 3 14.49 11.63 -62.96
CA GLN A 3 13.68 10.81 -62.05
C GLN A 3 14.29 10.25 -60.75
N ILE A 4 13.92 10.94 -59.67
CA ILE A 4 13.67 10.35 -58.35
C ILE A 4 12.54 9.32 -58.47
N ARG A 5 12.78 8.09 -58.01
CA ARG A 5 11.73 7.12 -57.68
C ARG A 5 12.01 6.48 -56.32
N THR A 6 10.99 6.58 -55.49
CA THR A 6 10.76 6.03 -54.16
C THR A 6 10.78 4.49 -54.17
N ILE A 7 11.39 3.87 -53.15
CA ILE A 7 11.00 2.54 -52.64
C ILE A 7 11.01 2.61 -51.11
N ILE A 8 9.82 2.52 -50.53
CA ILE A 8 9.59 2.10 -49.14
C ILE A 8 9.72 0.58 -49.10
N PRO A 9 10.29 0.01 -48.03
CA PRO A 9 9.61 -1.12 -47.40
C PRO A 9 9.30 -0.84 -45.92
N LYS A 10 8.03 -1.07 -45.59
CA LYS A 10 7.45 -1.20 -44.25
C LYS A 10 7.98 -2.45 -43.54
N PHE A 11 7.73 -2.48 -42.22
CA PHE A 11 7.75 -3.56 -41.22
C PHE A 11 8.86 -3.39 -40.16
N LEU A 12 8.62 -2.72 -39.01
CA LEU A 12 7.84 -3.10 -37.82
C LEU A 12 8.15 -4.51 -37.25
N LEU A 13 8.54 -4.49 -35.96
CA LEU A 13 8.37 -5.54 -34.94
C LEU A 13 9.13 -6.86 -35.13
N HIS A 14 10.17 -7.08 -34.30
CA HIS A 14 10.29 -8.21 -33.37
C HIS A 14 11.69 -8.25 -32.75
N SER A 15 11.95 -7.43 -31.74
CA SER A 15 12.95 -7.73 -30.71
C SER A 15 12.25 -8.25 -29.46
N ARG A 16 11.43 -9.31 -29.62
CA ARG A 16 11.11 -10.21 -28.52
C ARG A 16 12.41 -10.93 -28.17
N ARG A 17 13.18 -10.39 -27.23
CA ARG A 17 14.12 -11.21 -26.46
C ARG A 17 13.27 -12.26 -25.76
N LEU A 18 13.36 -13.49 -26.26
CA LEU A 18 12.91 -14.69 -25.58
C LEU A 18 13.63 -14.73 -24.22
N PHE A 19 12.95 -14.30 -23.16
CA PHE A 19 13.33 -14.65 -21.80
C PHE A 19 13.22 -16.18 -21.70
N SER A 20 14.35 -16.87 -21.55
CA SER A 20 14.34 -18.33 -21.43
C SER A 20 13.84 -18.72 -20.03
N SER A 21 12.96 -19.71 -19.97
CA SER A 21 12.42 -20.30 -18.74
C SER A 21 13.50 -20.79 -17.78
N HIS A 22 14.70 -21.12 -18.28
CA HIS A 22 15.83 -21.55 -17.46
C HIS A 22 16.41 -20.46 -16.53
N HIS A 23 16.41 -19.19 -16.95
CA HIS A 23 16.93 -18.12 -16.09
C HIS A 23 15.97 -17.75 -14.96
N CYS A 24 14.67 -17.86 -15.21
CA CYS A 24 13.63 -17.67 -14.19
C CYS A 24 13.74 -18.77 -13.11
N ASN A 25 13.93 -20.03 -13.52
CA ASN A 25 14.06 -21.16 -12.59
C ASN A 25 15.26 -21.03 -11.63
N ILE A 26 16.43 -20.58 -12.12
CA ILE A 26 17.62 -20.41 -11.26
C ILE A 26 17.42 -19.30 -10.24
N ALA A 27 16.84 -18.17 -10.65
CA ALA A 27 16.59 -17.04 -9.76
C ALA A 27 15.60 -17.41 -8.64
N THR A 28 14.55 -18.17 -8.98
CA THR A 28 13.58 -18.69 -8.02
C THR A 28 14.22 -19.65 -7.02
N ASP A 29 15.05 -20.60 -7.47
CA ASP A 29 15.72 -21.55 -6.58
C ASP A 29 16.73 -20.88 -5.64
N LEU A 30 17.47 -19.88 -6.12
CA LEU A 30 18.39 -19.09 -5.29
C LEU A 30 17.64 -18.24 -4.27
N SER A 31 16.54 -17.60 -4.70
CA SER A 31 15.66 -16.83 -3.82
C SER A 31 15.07 -17.72 -2.73
N LEU A 32 14.62 -18.93 -3.08
CA LEU A 32 14.07 -19.90 -2.13
C LEU A 32 15.09 -20.31 -1.07
N LYS A 33 16.33 -20.56 -1.48
CA LYS A 33 17.42 -20.86 -0.53
C LYS A 33 17.68 -19.70 0.43
N ILE A 34 17.57 -18.46 -0.03
CA ILE A 34 17.69 -17.28 0.83
C ILE A 34 16.52 -17.21 1.81
N LEU A 35 15.28 -17.38 1.35
CA LEU A 35 14.11 -17.42 2.25
C LEU A 35 14.24 -18.52 3.31
N GLN A 36 14.74 -19.70 2.96
CA GLN A 36 14.99 -20.77 3.92
C GLN A 36 16.04 -20.39 4.98
N ARG A 37 17.07 -19.60 4.63
CA ARG A 37 18.02 -19.05 5.61
C ARG A 37 17.36 -18.07 6.59
N HIS A 38 16.31 -17.37 6.14
CA HIS A 38 15.46 -16.51 6.99
C HIS A 38 14.35 -17.28 7.73
N GLY A 39 14.40 -18.61 7.73
CA GLY A 39 13.49 -19.46 8.50
C GLY A 39 12.15 -19.72 7.83
N PHE A 40 11.98 -19.42 6.54
CA PHE A 40 10.80 -19.85 5.79
C PHE A 40 10.86 -21.36 5.52
N THR A 41 9.73 -22.05 5.66
CA THR A 41 9.63 -23.41 5.13
C THR A 41 9.67 -23.39 3.60
N GLU A 42 9.98 -24.53 2.97
CA GLU A 42 9.95 -24.63 1.50
C GLU A 42 8.59 -24.21 0.93
N SER A 43 7.49 -24.66 1.56
CA SER A 43 6.14 -24.31 1.14
C SER A 43 5.88 -22.80 1.22
N GLN A 44 6.23 -22.17 2.35
CA GLN A 44 6.07 -20.72 2.53
C GLN A 44 6.89 -19.93 1.51
N GLY A 45 8.16 -20.33 1.31
CA GLY A 45 9.06 -19.68 0.37
C GLY A 45 8.57 -19.78 -1.08
N ARG A 46 8.11 -20.97 -1.50
CA ARG A 46 7.53 -21.18 -2.84
C ARG A 46 6.25 -20.38 -3.03
N GLN A 47 5.37 -20.34 -2.03
CA GLN A 47 4.14 -19.55 -2.10
C GLN A 47 4.43 -18.06 -2.31
N ALA A 48 5.37 -17.50 -1.53
CA ALA A 48 5.79 -16.11 -1.69
C ALA A 48 6.34 -15.85 -3.10
N LEU A 49 7.29 -16.68 -3.57
CA LEU A 49 7.94 -16.47 -4.86
C LEU A 49 6.99 -16.65 -6.06
N ASN A 50 6.07 -17.63 -6.01
CA ASN A 50 5.09 -17.84 -7.07
C ASN A 50 4.18 -16.60 -7.25
N SER A 51 3.82 -15.92 -6.16
CA SER A 51 2.97 -14.72 -6.24
C SER A 51 3.66 -13.51 -6.88
N ILE A 52 4.99 -13.53 -7.02
CA ILE A 52 5.80 -12.48 -7.64
C ILE A 52 6.65 -12.98 -8.80
N GLU A 53 6.40 -14.20 -9.31
CA GLU A 53 7.24 -14.87 -10.30
C GLU A 53 7.47 -14.00 -11.55
N SER A 54 6.43 -13.31 -12.01
CA SER A 54 6.48 -12.40 -13.16
C SER A 54 7.36 -11.15 -12.93
N LEU A 55 7.64 -10.81 -11.67
CA LEU A 55 8.45 -9.67 -11.25
C LEU A 55 9.88 -10.08 -10.87
N LEU A 56 10.13 -11.37 -10.64
CA LEU A 56 11.46 -11.89 -10.30
C LEU A 56 12.40 -11.77 -11.50
N ARG A 57 13.46 -10.98 -11.33
CA ARG A 57 14.54 -10.87 -12.30
C ARG A 57 15.71 -11.76 -11.91
N PRO A 58 16.58 -12.12 -12.87
CA PRO A 58 17.72 -12.99 -12.58
C PRO A 58 18.64 -12.52 -11.45
N ASP A 59 18.72 -11.21 -11.19
CA ASP A 59 19.55 -10.58 -10.14
C ASP A 59 18.79 -10.29 -8.84
N THR A 60 17.47 -10.51 -8.79
CA THR A 60 16.63 -10.16 -7.65
C THR A 60 16.96 -10.94 -6.38
N TYR A 61 17.48 -12.17 -6.51
CA TYR A 61 17.86 -12.98 -5.35
C TYR A 61 18.91 -12.28 -4.48
N GLU A 62 19.81 -11.50 -5.09
CA GLU A 62 20.89 -10.80 -4.37
C GLU A 62 20.35 -9.74 -3.42
N THR A 63 19.17 -9.17 -3.70
CA THR A 63 18.59 -8.10 -2.88
C THR A 63 17.64 -8.61 -1.81
N ILE A 64 17.02 -9.78 -1.99
CA ILE A 64 16.01 -10.32 -1.05
C ILE A 64 16.58 -10.45 0.37
N ASP A 65 17.83 -10.88 0.51
CA ASP A 65 18.50 -11.04 1.81
C ASP A 65 18.62 -9.70 2.57
N TYR A 66 19.07 -8.66 1.87
CA TYR A 66 19.18 -7.31 2.42
C TYR A 66 17.81 -6.70 2.70
N THR A 67 16.83 -6.91 1.82
CA THR A 67 15.47 -6.42 1.97
C THR A 67 14.79 -7.00 3.20
N LEU A 68 14.87 -8.33 3.40
CA LEU A 68 14.33 -8.98 4.60
C LEU A 68 15.00 -8.49 5.88
N SER A 69 16.32 -8.35 5.86
CA SER A 69 17.09 -7.83 7.00
C SER A 69 16.71 -6.39 7.33
N SER A 70 16.49 -5.56 6.31
CA SER A 70 16.05 -4.17 6.48
C SER A 70 14.64 -4.07 7.04
N TRP A 71 13.68 -4.86 6.52
CA TRP A 71 12.34 -4.94 7.10
C TRP A 71 12.41 -5.34 8.57
N LYS A 72 13.12 -6.43 8.88
CA LYS A 72 13.28 -6.93 10.24
C LYS A 72 13.81 -5.85 11.19
N ARG A 73 14.87 -5.14 10.79
CA ARG A 73 15.51 -4.06 11.57
C ARG A 73 14.56 -2.89 11.84
N ASN A 74 13.74 -2.54 10.85
CA ASN A 74 12.94 -1.34 10.89
C ASN A 74 11.55 -1.52 11.50
N VAL A 75 10.88 -2.65 11.23
CA VAL A 75 9.47 -2.86 11.61
C VAL A 75 9.27 -3.74 12.84
N LEU A 76 10.20 -4.65 13.16
CA LEU A 76 10.01 -5.51 14.34
C LEU A 76 10.28 -4.74 15.65
N PRO A 77 9.38 -4.84 16.65
CA PRO A 77 9.63 -4.29 17.97
C PRO A 77 10.82 -4.96 18.67
N ARG A 78 11.72 -4.17 19.25
CA ARG A 78 12.91 -4.65 19.99
C ARG A 78 12.62 -5.51 21.23
N ASN A 79 11.38 -5.50 21.73
CA ASN A 79 10.98 -6.29 22.91
C ASN A 79 10.54 -7.70 22.56
N HIS A 80 10.57 -8.10 21.28
CA HIS A 80 10.40 -9.50 20.91
C HIS A 80 11.69 -10.26 21.22
N PRO A 81 11.64 -11.37 21.99
CA PRO A 81 12.84 -12.13 22.31
C PRO A 81 13.53 -12.60 21.03
N ASP A 82 14.84 -12.31 20.94
CA ASP A 82 15.77 -12.50 19.82
C ASP A 82 15.99 -13.96 19.36
N HIS A 83 15.00 -14.84 19.50
CA HIS A 83 15.05 -16.18 18.89
C HIS A 83 14.66 -16.08 17.41
N VAL A 84 15.68 -15.72 16.64
CA VAL A 84 15.85 -15.49 15.19
C VAL A 84 15.10 -16.41 14.19
N ALA A 85 14.26 -17.37 14.60
CA ALA A 85 13.58 -18.32 13.70
C ALA A 85 12.04 -18.26 13.66
N ASN A 86 11.38 -17.66 14.66
CA ASN A 86 9.94 -17.92 14.93
C ASN A 86 9.01 -16.70 14.86
N HIS A 87 9.38 -15.63 14.14
CA HIS A 87 8.39 -14.59 13.82
C HIS A 87 7.52 -15.06 12.64
N GLU A 88 6.68 -16.06 12.88
CA GLU A 88 5.72 -16.54 11.88
C GLU A 88 4.85 -15.39 11.38
N ASP A 89 4.42 -14.48 12.26
CA ASP A 89 3.63 -13.30 11.90
C ASP A 89 4.38 -12.35 10.94
N PHE A 90 5.71 -12.26 11.06
CA PHE A 90 6.56 -11.49 10.14
C PHE A 90 6.68 -12.18 8.80
N LYS A 91 6.93 -13.50 8.81
CA LYS A 91 7.04 -14.30 7.58
C LYS A 91 5.70 -14.31 6.82
N GLN A 92 4.59 -14.40 7.53
CA GLN A 92 3.22 -14.43 6.99
C GLN A 92 2.91 -13.20 6.14
N VAL A 93 3.47 -12.03 6.47
CA VAL A 93 3.34 -10.84 5.62
C VAL A 93 3.83 -11.14 4.20
N PHE A 94 4.95 -11.82 4.03
CA PHE A 94 5.54 -12.05 2.71
C PHE A 94 4.92 -13.23 1.95
N TRP A 95 4.49 -14.30 2.62
CA TRP A 95 3.97 -15.48 1.91
C TRP A 95 2.43 -15.53 1.83
N ASN A 96 1.72 -14.82 2.71
CA ASN A 96 0.25 -14.86 2.78
C ASN A 96 -0.42 -13.53 2.45
N GLN A 97 0.24 -12.40 2.64
CA GLN A 97 -0.39 -11.08 2.48
C GLN A 97 0.15 -10.34 1.24
N GLU A 98 1.45 -10.05 1.21
CA GLU A 98 2.06 -9.17 0.22
C GLU A 98 3.54 -9.51 -0.03
N ALA A 99 3.77 -10.40 -0.98
CA ALA A 99 5.11 -10.85 -1.35
C ALA A 99 5.94 -9.80 -2.11
N ARG A 100 5.32 -8.77 -2.71
CA ARG A 100 6.05 -7.71 -3.43
C ARG A 100 6.98 -6.93 -2.50
N LEU A 101 6.77 -6.97 -1.20
CA LEU A 101 7.69 -6.42 -0.19
C LEU A 101 9.08 -7.07 -0.22
N LEU A 102 9.25 -8.26 -0.80
CA LEU A 102 10.56 -8.89 -1.01
C LEU A 102 11.40 -8.17 -2.08
N LEU A 103 10.75 -7.35 -2.92
CA LEU A 103 11.36 -6.72 -4.09
C LEU A 103 11.71 -5.25 -3.87
N VAL A 104 11.36 -4.68 -2.73
CA VAL A 104 11.65 -3.27 -2.44
C VAL A 104 13.09 -3.07 -1.97
N GLY A 105 13.70 -1.98 -2.40
CA GLY A 105 15.05 -1.61 -1.98
C GLY A 105 15.10 -1.01 -0.56
N GLU A 106 16.22 -1.16 0.13
CA GLU A 106 16.44 -0.61 1.48
C GLU A 106 16.17 0.90 1.54
N ASN A 107 16.68 1.66 0.56
CA ASN A 107 16.44 3.10 0.48
C ASN A 107 14.95 3.44 0.39
N PHE A 108 14.16 2.61 -0.30
CA PHE A 108 12.72 2.83 -0.41
C PHE A 108 12.03 2.61 0.95
N ILE A 109 12.39 1.54 1.66
CA ILE A 109 11.87 1.22 2.99
C ILE A 109 12.15 2.38 3.96
N GLU A 110 13.41 2.82 4.04
CA GLU A 110 13.83 3.88 4.96
C GLU A 110 13.15 5.21 4.62
N ASN A 111 13.07 5.56 3.34
CA ASN A 111 12.36 6.76 2.90
C ASN A 111 10.88 6.71 3.25
N ARG A 112 10.20 5.57 3.01
CA ARG A 112 8.77 5.43 3.34
C ARG A 112 8.53 5.56 4.84
N ILE A 113 9.37 4.95 5.66
CA ILE A 113 9.28 5.06 7.12
C ILE A 113 9.53 6.48 7.59
N TYR A 114 10.51 7.17 7.01
CA TYR A 114 10.77 8.58 7.29
C TYR A 114 9.56 9.45 6.95
N GLN A 115 8.93 9.22 5.79
CA GLN A 115 7.72 9.92 5.37
C GLN A 115 6.56 9.69 6.36
N LEU A 116 6.33 8.46 6.80
CA LEU A 116 5.29 8.14 7.79
C LEU A 116 5.53 8.81 9.15
N LYS A 117 6.79 8.89 9.60
CA LYS A 117 7.18 9.61 10.82
C LYS A 117 6.98 11.12 10.70
N ASN A 118 7.28 11.70 9.54
CA ASN A 118 7.09 13.14 9.30
C ASN A 118 5.61 13.56 9.33
N LEU A 119 4.69 12.64 9.08
CA LEU A 119 3.26 12.88 9.24
C LEU A 119 2.79 12.78 10.71
N ASP A 120 3.68 12.50 11.66
CA ASP A 120 3.37 12.09 13.05
C ASP A 120 2.37 10.91 13.12
N LEU A 121 2.28 10.14 12.03
CA LEU A 121 1.37 9.00 11.94
C LEU A 121 1.95 7.81 12.71
N VAL A 122 3.27 7.65 12.67
CA VAL A 122 4.02 6.57 13.30
C VAL A 122 5.01 7.16 14.30
N ARG A 123 4.86 6.82 15.58
CA ARG A 123 5.69 7.37 16.67
C ARG A 123 6.77 6.39 17.14
N GLY A 124 6.61 5.10 16.85
CA GLY A 124 7.58 4.07 17.25
C GLY A 124 7.49 2.79 16.43
N GLN A 125 8.30 1.79 16.80
CA GLN A 125 8.31 0.49 16.13
C GLN A 125 7.00 -0.28 16.28
N ASN A 126 6.25 -0.11 17.37
CA ASN A 126 4.95 -0.77 17.54
C ASN A 126 3.93 -0.29 16.50
N ASP A 127 3.88 1.01 16.21
CA ASP A 127 3.02 1.58 15.17
C ASP A 127 3.46 1.10 13.78
N LEU A 128 4.77 1.04 13.53
CA LEU A 128 5.33 0.49 12.29
C LEU A 128 4.95 -0.97 12.11
N TRP A 129 5.08 -1.77 13.17
CA TRP A 129 4.71 -3.17 13.16
C TRP A 129 3.23 -3.34 12.84
N GLN A 130 2.36 -2.56 13.48
CA GLN A 130 0.93 -2.62 13.24
C GLN A 130 0.58 -2.27 11.80
N ALA A 131 1.16 -1.21 11.25
CA ALA A 131 1.00 -0.84 9.84
C ALA A 131 1.51 -1.94 8.91
N PHE A 132 2.71 -2.49 9.17
CA PHE A 132 3.36 -3.50 8.34
C PHE A 132 2.62 -4.85 8.35
N HIS A 133 2.16 -5.30 9.52
CA HIS A 133 1.55 -6.60 9.69
C HIS A 133 0.10 -6.66 9.23
N LEU A 134 -0.64 -5.55 9.36
CA LEU A 134 -2.07 -5.51 9.06
C LEU A 134 -2.40 -4.83 7.72
N SER A 135 -1.53 -3.94 7.23
CA SER A 135 -1.73 -3.25 5.95
C SER A 135 -0.41 -3.00 5.20
N PRO A 136 0.32 -4.07 4.85
CA PRO A 136 1.61 -3.95 4.19
C PRO A 136 1.54 -3.17 2.87
N ALA A 137 0.58 -3.51 2.01
CA ALA A 137 0.42 -2.87 0.71
C ALA A 137 -0.02 -1.41 0.88
N GLY A 138 -0.99 -1.17 1.75
CA GLY A 138 -1.49 0.16 2.07
C GLY A 138 -0.40 1.12 2.54
N PHE A 139 0.45 0.75 3.49
CA PHE A 139 1.44 1.70 3.99
C PHE A 139 2.70 1.79 3.12
N PHE A 140 3.11 0.68 2.54
CA PHE A 140 4.46 0.58 1.98
C PHE A 140 4.50 0.46 0.47
N LEU A 141 3.47 -0.07 -0.20
CA LEU A 141 3.52 -0.31 -1.64
C LEU A 141 2.60 0.58 -2.47
N GLN A 142 1.66 1.30 -1.86
CA GLN A 142 0.84 2.24 -2.64
C GLN A 142 1.63 3.52 -3.00
N ASP A 143 1.22 4.15 -4.10
CA ASP A 143 1.76 5.45 -4.50
C ASP A 143 1.65 6.47 -3.35
N TRP A 144 2.67 7.30 -3.19
CA TRP A 144 2.74 8.20 -2.04
C TRP A 144 1.71 9.33 -2.13
N GLN A 145 1.39 9.80 -3.33
CA GLN A 145 0.37 10.84 -3.52
C GLN A 145 -1.02 10.28 -3.20
N GLU A 146 -1.32 9.08 -3.68
CA GLU A 146 -2.58 8.39 -3.36
C GLU A 146 -2.69 8.10 -1.85
N PHE A 147 -1.61 7.66 -1.20
CA PHE A 147 -1.56 7.51 0.26
C PHE A 147 -1.91 8.82 0.97
N LEU A 148 -1.25 9.93 0.58
CA LEU A 148 -1.46 11.23 1.19
C LEU A 148 -2.88 11.73 1.00
N LYS A 149 -3.45 11.55 -0.19
CA LYS A 149 -4.84 11.94 -0.49
C LYS A 149 -5.83 11.25 0.45
N LYS A 150 -5.71 9.91 0.59
CA LYS A 150 -6.54 9.14 1.53
C LYS A 150 -6.27 9.53 2.99
N TYR A 151 -5.00 9.68 3.37
CA TYR A 151 -4.60 10.09 4.71
C TYR A 151 -5.21 11.43 5.10
N TYR A 152 -5.10 12.45 4.25
CA TYR A 152 -5.64 13.77 4.54
C TYR A 152 -7.16 13.78 4.60
N TYR A 153 -7.83 13.04 3.71
CA TYR A 153 -9.29 12.90 3.77
C TYR A 153 -9.73 12.26 5.09
N ILE A 154 -9.10 11.15 5.49
CA ILE A 154 -9.38 10.49 6.76
C ILE A 154 -9.12 11.45 7.92
N THR A 155 -7.93 12.05 7.97
CA THR A 155 -7.47 12.84 9.12
C THR A 155 -8.22 14.16 9.28
N PHE A 156 -8.58 14.84 8.19
CA PHE A 156 -9.18 16.18 8.24
C PHE A 156 -10.69 16.21 8.02
N LYS A 157 -11.30 15.17 7.43
CA LYS A 157 -12.77 15.10 7.25
C LYS A 157 -13.41 14.06 8.15
N ILE A 158 -12.90 12.83 8.10
CA ILE A 158 -13.54 11.70 8.78
C ILE A 158 -13.31 11.76 10.29
N LEU A 159 -12.05 11.87 10.73
CA LEU A 159 -11.71 11.82 12.14
C LEU A 159 -12.36 12.95 12.96
N PRO A 160 -12.44 14.21 12.49
CA PRO A 160 -13.14 15.27 13.22
C PRO A 160 -14.65 15.01 13.34
N TRP A 161 -15.26 14.34 12.35
CA TRP A 161 -16.67 13.95 12.40
C TRP A 161 -16.91 12.78 13.36
N LEU A 162 -16.01 11.79 13.37
CA LEU A 162 -16.09 10.63 14.27
C LEU A 162 -15.80 10.99 15.73
N ASN A 163 -14.81 11.85 15.97
CA ASN A 163 -14.35 12.24 17.31
C ASN A 163 -14.69 13.71 17.58
N SER A 164 -15.98 14.01 17.74
CA SER A 164 -16.44 15.37 18.05
C SER A 164 -16.05 15.85 19.45
N THR A 165 -15.56 14.94 20.31
CA THR A 165 -15.05 15.22 21.64
C THR A 165 -13.53 15.05 21.65
N ASN A 166 -12.81 16.10 22.05
CA ASN A 166 -11.35 16.18 22.11
C ASN A 166 -10.74 15.33 23.24
N ASP A 167 -11.17 14.08 23.40
CA ASP A 167 -10.54 13.17 24.36
C ASP A 167 -9.18 12.72 23.80
N LYS A 168 -8.14 13.41 24.26
CA LYS A 168 -6.72 13.14 23.96
C LYS A 168 -6.18 11.90 24.68
N THR A 169 -7.03 10.91 24.98
CA THR A 169 -6.66 9.77 25.81
C THR A 169 -5.88 8.70 25.04
N ASP A 170 -5.87 8.76 23.71
CA ASP A 170 -5.21 7.77 22.87
C ASP A 170 -3.99 8.31 22.14
N GLN A 171 -2.81 7.80 22.53
CA GLN A 171 -1.52 8.17 21.92
C GLN A 171 -1.31 7.57 20.51
N ILE A 172 -2.14 6.62 20.08
CA ILE A 172 -2.01 5.96 18.78
C ILE A 172 -3.02 6.56 17.80
N HIS A 173 -2.54 7.02 16.64
CA HIS A 173 -3.40 7.57 15.60
C HIS A 173 -4.48 6.55 15.17
N PRO A 174 -5.77 6.93 15.04
CA PRO A 174 -6.85 5.99 14.69
C PRO A 174 -6.60 5.19 13.40
N LEU A 175 -5.92 5.80 12.43
CA LEU A 175 -5.49 5.11 11.21
C LEU A 175 -4.46 4.00 11.47
N ILE A 176 -3.57 4.14 12.46
CA ILE A 176 -2.66 3.04 12.86
C ILE A 176 -3.40 1.93 13.59
N ARG A 177 -4.45 2.26 14.35
CA ARG A 177 -5.29 1.25 15.02
C ARG A 177 -6.06 0.37 14.03
N HIS A 178 -6.46 0.97 12.91
CA HIS A 178 -7.24 0.31 11.85
C HIS A 178 -6.57 0.53 10.49
N PRO A 179 -5.36 0.00 10.29
CA PRO A 179 -4.51 0.35 9.16
C PRO A 179 -5.08 -0.16 7.83
N GLN A 180 -5.89 -1.22 7.83
CA GLN A 180 -6.61 -1.68 6.64
C GLN A 180 -7.50 -0.60 6.01
N SER A 181 -7.86 0.46 6.76
CA SER A 181 -8.67 1.57 6.24
C SER A 181 -8.00 2.28 5.06
N ILE A 182 -6.66 2.27 4.99
CA ILE A 182 -5.92 2.93 3.90
C ILE A 182 -5.85 2.08 2.62
N GLU A 183 -6.19 0.79 2.70
CA GLU A 183 -6.22 -0.13 1.55
C GLU A 183 -7.49 0.05 0.71
N GLN A 184 -8.54 0.60 1.31
CA GLN A 184 -9.72 1.01 0.56
C GLN A 184 -9.32 2.05 -0.49
N THR A 185 -10.02 2.02 -1.63
CA THR A 185 -9.86 3.07 -2.64
C THR A 185 -10.32 4.41 -2.07
N TYR A 186 -9.74 5.50 -2.58
CA TYR A 186 -10.15 6.85 -2.16
C TYR A 186 -11.68 7.05 -2.29
N MET A 187 -12.25 6.53 -3.38
CA MET A 187 -13.69 6.61 -3.63
C MET A 187 -14.53 5.81 -2.65
N GLN A 188 -14.14 4.58 -2.29
CA GLN A 188 -14.87 3.81 -1.27
C GLN A 188 -14.88 4.52 0.08
N ILE A 189 -13.73 5.12 0.47
CA ILE A 189 -13.61 5.90 1.71
C ILE A 189 -14.58 7.08 1.68
N LYS A 190 -14.56 7.84 0.59
CA LYS A 190 -15.42 9.00 0.37
C LYS A 190 -16.91 8.65 0.32
N THR A 191 -17.30 7.62 -0.45
CA THR A 191 -18.70 7.18 -0.56
C THR A 191 -19.26 6.83 0.81
N ARG A 192 -18.57 5.98 1.58
CA ARG A 192 -19.06 5.53 2.89
C ARG A 192 -19.21 6.69 3.86
N PHE A 193 -18.25 7.61 3.87
CA PHE A 193 -18.31 8.80 4.71
C PHE A 193 -19.48 9.73 4.32
N ILE A 194 -19.57 10.12 3.04
CA ILE A 194 -20.63 11.01 2.55
C ILE A 194 -22.01 10.39 2.78
N PHE A 195 -22.16 9.09 2.51
CA PHE A 195 -23.40 8.38 2.74
C PHE A 195 -23.80 8.44 4.23
N ALA A 196 -22.91 8.05 5.14
CA ALA A 196 -23.16 8.10 6.58
C ALA A 196 -23.49 9.52 7.08
N GLN A 197 -22.85 10.54 6.50
CA GLN A 197 -23.14 11.94 6.85
C GLN A 197 -24.53 12.37 6.37
N ARG A 198 -24.94 11.95 5.18
CA ARG A 198 -26.21 12.35 4.55
C ARG A 198 -27.44 11.63 5.07
N THR A 199 -27.28 10.45 5.67
CA THR A 199 -28.40 9.76 6.34
C THR A 199 -28.87 10.51 7.59
N GLY A 200 -28.16 11.57 8.01
CA GLY A 200 -28.45 12.32 9.23
C GLY A 200 -28.00 11.56 10.48
N PHE A 201 -27.13 10.56 10.33
CA PHE A 201 -26.62 9.77 11.44
C PHE A 201 -25.88 10.67 12.44
N LYS A 202 -26.29 10.59 13.71
CA LYS A 202 -25.73 11.40 14.79
C LYS A 202 -24.68 10.61 15.56
N VAL A 203 -23.40 10.86 15.21
CA VAL A 203 -22.26 10.21 15.86
C VAL A 203 -22.25 10.43 17.38
N ALA A 204 -22.57 11.64 17.84
CA ALA A 204 -22.58 11.97 19.27
C ALA A 204 -23.60 11.16 20.10
N GLU A 205 -24.65 10.62 19.47
CA GLU A 205 -25.68 9.81 20.12
C GLU A 205 -25.36 8.31 20.05
N SER A 206 -24.28 7.93 19.37
CA SER A 206 -23.97 6.54 19.03
C SER A 206 -22.74 6.03 19.78
N LYS A 207 -22.84 4.80 20.31
CA LYS A 207 -21.72 4.12 20.97
C LYS A 207 -20.92 3.32 19.95
N ASN A 208 -19.60 3.24 20.16
CA ASN A 208 -18.67 2.39 19.40
C ASN A 208 -18.52 2.72 17.90
N VAL A 209 -18.85 3.94 17.49
CA VAL A 209 -18.59 4.41 16.12
C VAL A 209 -17.13 4.84 16.00
N ASN A 210 -16.40 4.27 15.05
CA ASN A 210 -15.00 4.58 14.81
C ASN A 210 -14.62 4.33 13.33
N LEU A 211 -13.34 4.51 13.01
CA LEU A 211 -12.85 4.36 11.64
C LEU A 211 -13.11 2.94 11.08
N LYS A 212 -13.01 1.91 11.92
CA LYS A 212 -13.30 0.52 11.51
C LYS A 212 -14.77 0.32 11.19
N THR A 213 -15.69 0.81 12.02
CA THR A 213 -17.13 0.64 11.75
C THR A 213 -17.55 1.37 10.48
N LEU A 214 -16.95 2.53 10.20
CA LEU A 214 -17.24 3.29 9.00
C LEU A 214 -16.68 2.61 7.74
N LEU A 215 -15.40 2.23 7.74
CA LEU A 215 -14.68 1.88 6.51
C LEU A 215 -14.48 0.39 6.26
N LEU A 216 -14.50 -0.44 7.31
CA LEU A 216 -14.06 -1.84 7.23
C LEU A 216 -15.16 -2.87 7.41
N LEU A 217 -16.37 -2.46 7.79
CA LEU A 217 -17.51 -3.37 7.89
C LEU A 217 -18.04 -3.78 6.51
N THR A 218 -18.70 -4.94 6.46
CA THR A 218 -19.47 -5.34 5.27
C THR A 218 -20.57 -4.31 4.99
N GLU A 219 -21.05 -4.22 3.75
CA GLU A 219 -22.13 -3.28 3.40
C GLU A 219 -23.36 -3.49 4.30
N ASN A 220 -23.72 -4.75 4.58
CA ASN A 220 -24.84 -5.08 5.46
C ASN A 220 -24.64 -4.54 6.88
N ASP A 221 -23.48 -4.83 7.50
CA ASP A 221 -23.21 -4.39 8.87
C ASP A 221 -23.07 -2.86 8.95
N PHE A 222 -22.51 -2.25 7.91
CA PHE A 222 -22.45 -0.79 7.77
C PHE A 222 -23.86 -0.18 7.74
N LEU A 223 -24.76 -0.70 6.90
CA LEU A 223 -26.13 -0.17 6.79
C LEU A 223 -26.91 -0.37 8.09
N GLN A 224 -26.74 -1.50 8.78
CA GLN A 224 -27.37 -1.72 10.09
C GLN A 224 -26.98 -0.66 11.13
N ILE A 225 -25.81 -0.03 11.00
CA ILE A 225 -25.37 1.04 11.90
C ILE A 225 -25.84 2.41 11.38
N TYR A 226 -25.53 2.74 10.12
CA TYR A 226 -25.64 4.11 9.61
C TYR A 226 -26.95 4.41 8.86
N ALA A 227 -27.67 3.37 8.40
CA ALA A 227 -28.94 3.50 7.69
C ALA A 227 -29.78 2.19 7.74
N PRO A 228 -30.35 1.82 8.92
CA PRO A 228 -30.95 0.50 9.12
C PRO A 228 -32.12 0.13 8.20
N ASN A 229 -32.75 1.15 7.61
CA ASN A 229 -33.89 1.01 6.70
C ASN A 229 -33.49 1.09 5.21
N CYS A 230 -32.18 1.12 4.92
CA CYS A 230 -31.66 1.17 3.57
C CYS A 230 -31.16 -0.22 3.14
N THR A 231 -31.53 -0.61 1.94
CA THR A 231 -31.07 -1.85 1.30
C THR A 231 -29.68 -1.67 0.69
N VAL A 232 -28.96 -2.77 0.47
CA VAL A 232 -27.65 -2.76 -0.20
C VAL A 232 -27.79 -2.24 -1.64
N GLU A 233 -28.90 -2.56 -2.31
CA GLU A 233 -29.20 -2.10 -3.66
C GLU A 233 -29.33 -0.58 -3.73
N GLU A 234 -30.04 0.03 -2.78
CA GLU A 234 -30.16 1.49 -2.67
C GLU A 234 -28.81 2.15 -2.37
N PHE A 235 -28.02 1.57 -1.46
CA PHE A 235 -26.68 2.05 -1.16
C PHE A 235 -25.79 2.06 -2.42
N ARG A 236 -25.77 0.97 -3.18
CA ARG A 236 -24.98 0.86 -4.42
C ARG A 236 -25.49 1.78 -5.53
N ALA A 237 -26.80 2.01 -5.61
CA ALA A 237 -27.37 2.97 -6.56
C ALA A 237 -26.95 4.41 -6.22
N LEU A 238 -26.97 4.77 -4.94
CA LEU A 238 -26.51 6.06 -4.45
C LEU A 238 -25.00 6.27 -4.57
N GLU A 239 -24.20 5.21 -4.39
CA GLU A 239 -22.77 5.25 -4.67
C GLU A 239 -22.49 5.67 -6.12
N LYS A 240 -23.20 5.06 -7.09
CA LYS A 240 -23.06 5.41 -8.51
C LYS A 240 -23.43 6.86 -8.80
N LEU A 241 -24.48 7.38 -8.15
CA LEU A 241 -24.92 8.78 -8.32
C LEU A 241 -23.95 9.76 -7.65
N ASN A 242 -23.44 9.44 -6.47
CA ASN A 242 -22.45 10.27 -5.77
C ASN A 242 -21.14 10.40 -6.54
N MET A 243 -20.70 9.35 -7.24
CA MET A 243 -19.53 9.40 -8.12
C MET A 243 -19.70 10.36 -9.30
N THR A 244 -20.92 10.60 -9.75
CA THR A 244 -21.20 11.47 -10.92
C THR A 244 -21.51 12.92 -10.56
N GLU A 245 -22.09 13.18 -9.38
CA GLU A 245 -22.70 14.51 -9.12
C GLU A 245 -22.11 15.27 -7.92
N LEU A 246 -21.47 14.60 -6.95
CA LEU A 246 -21.12 15.22 -5.68
C LEU A 246 -19.70 14.84 -5.22
N GLY A 247 -18.70 15.65 -5.59
CA GLY A 247 -17.41 15.52 -4.92
C GLY A 247 -16.19 16.26 -5.45
N ASN A 248 -16.28 17.09 -6.49
CA ASN A 248 -15.06 17.64 -7.10
C ASN A 248 -14.34 18.68 -6.20
N GLU A 249 -15.07 19.43 -5.38
CA GLU A 249 -14.49 20.52 -4.56
C GLU A 249 -13.54 20.00 -3.46
N ASP A 250 -13.91 18.91 -2.78
CA ASP A 250 -13.04 18.28 -1.79
C ASP A 250 -11.84 17.61 -2.47
N ASP A 251 -12.02 17.05 -3.67
CA ASP A 251 -10.94 16.38 -4.39
C ASP A 251 -9.82 17.36 -4.75
N GLU A 252 -10.15 18.53 -5.29
CA GLU A 252 -9.18 19.59 -5.60
C GLU A 252 -8.41 20.04 -4.35
N LEU A 253 -9.11 20.25 -3.22
CA LEU A 253 -8.47 20.62 -1.96
C LEU A 253 -7.46 19.58 -1.49
N PHE A 254 -7.79 18.29 -1.55
CA PHE A 254 -6.88 17.23 -1.11
C PHE A 254 -5.73 17.00 -2.10
N GLU A 255 -5.97 17.17 -3.40
CA GLU A 255 -4.89 17.20 -4.40
C GLU A 255 -3.91 18.36 -4.14
N ASP A 256 -4.42 19.55 -3.79
CA ASP A 256 -3.58 20.68 -3.42
C ASP A 256 -2.77 20.42 -2.15
N LEU A 257 -3.38 19.82 -1.13
CA LEU A 257 -2.67 19.41 0.10
C LEU A 257 -1.55 18.39 -0.20
N VAL A 258 -1.79 17.45 -1.11
CA VAL A 258 -0.76 16.51 -1.58
C VAL A 258 0.40 17.26 -2.25
N GLN A 259 0.11 18.28 -3.08
CA GLN A 259 1.14 19.08 -3.74
C GLN A 259 1.97 19.93 -2.78
N LEU A 260 1.34 20.44 -1.72
CA LEU A 260 1.96 21.26 -0.66
C LEU A 260 2.74 20.43 0.36
N SER A 261 2.55 19.10 0.36
CA SER A 261 3.26 18.20 1.25
C SER A 261 4.77 18.24 1.00
N PRO A 262 5.62 18.04 2.04
CA PRO A 262 7.06 18.07 1.89
C PRO A 262 7.52 17.13 0.76
N LYS A 263 8.00 17.72 -0.34
CA LYS A 263 8.57 16.94 -1.44
C LYS A 263 9.87 16.32 -0.96
N ARG A 264 10.12 15.06 -1.35
CA ARG A 264 11.34 14.31 -0.99
C ARG A 264 12.56 15.21 -0.99
N GLN A 265 13.27 15.29 0.14
CA GLN A 265 14.69 15.62 0.07
C GLN A 265 15.36 14.48 -0.70
N GLN A 266 15.62 14.69 -1.99
CA GLN A 266 16.55 13.84 -2.71
C GLN A 266 17.90 14.02 -2.03
N SER A 267 18.29 13.07 -1.19
CA SER A 267 19.68 12.90 -0.85
C SER A 267 20.40 12.50 -2.13
N MET A 268 20.92 13.50 -2.86
CA MET A 268 21.93 13.28 -3.88
C MET A 268 23.16 12.66 -3.19
N LYS A 269 23.24 11.34 -3.22
CA LYS A 269 24.52 10.65 -3.34
C LYS A 269 24.51 9.92 -4.67
N ASN A 270 25.13 10.55 -5.66
CA ASN A 270 25.54 9.91 -6.90
C ASN A 270 26.27 8.61 -6.54
N THR A 271 25.64 7.48 -6.81
CA THR A 271 26.33 6.23 -7.09
C THR A 271 25.64 5.60 -8.29
N ASP A 272 26.36 5.60 -9.40
CA ASP A 272 25.99 4.90 -10.62
C ASP A 272 25.63 3.44 -10.29
N LYS A 273 24.39 3.04 -10.55
CA LYS A 273 24.03 1.99 -11.53
C LYS A 273 22.56 1.56 -11.42
N SER A 274 22.00 1.37 -12.62
CA SER A 274 20.82 0.56 -12.97
C SER A 274 19.50 1.30 -13.17
N PHE A 275 19.30 1.76 -14.41
CA PHE A 275 18.00 2.11 -15.00
C PHE A 275 16.93 1.03 -14.76
N MET A 276 17.34 -0.23 -14.55
CA MET A 276 16.45 -1.36 -14.28
C MET A 276 15.83 -1.35 -12.87
N LYS A 277 16.48 -0.77 -11.85
CA LYS A 277 15.91 -0.72 -10.48
C LYS A 277 14.69 0.20 -10.39
N LYS A 278 14.73 1.35 -11.09
CA LYS A 278 13.58 2.26 -11.20
C LYS A 278 12.35 1.57 -11.80
N SER A 279 12.53 0.72 -12.82
CA SER A 279 11.40 0.07 -13.48
C SER A 279 10.70 -1.01 -12.64
N ILE A 280 11.35 -1.59 -11.61
CA ILE A 280 10.68 -2.53 -10.69
C ILE A 280 9.84 -1.74 -9.71
N GLU A 281 10.40 -0.69 -9.10
CA GLU A 281 9.68 0.16 -8.16
C GLU A 281 8.50 0.87 -8.86
N GLU A 282 8.71 1.41 -10.06
CA GLU A 282 7.63 1.98 -10.89
C GLU A 282 6.62 0.90 -11.30
N GLY A 283 7.07 -0.31 -11.67
CA GLY A 283 6.16 -1.42 -12.02
C GLY A 283 5.31 -1.94 -10.85
N ILE A 284 5.85 -1.94 -9.63
CA ILE A 284 5.12 -2.28 -8.40
C ILE A 284 4.10 -1.19 -8.05
N LEU A 285 4.45 0.08 -8.24
CA LEU A 285 3.55 1.22 -7.98
C LEU A 285 2.43 1.35 -9.04
N LEU A 286 2.69 0.95 -10.28
CA LEU A 286 1.77 1.09 -11.43
C LEU A 286 0.85 -0.13 -11.65
N SER A 287 0.96 -1.18 -10.83
CA SER A 287 0.15 -2.41 -10.96
C SER A 287 -1.08 -2.45 -10.05
N ASN A 288 -1.46 -1.32 -9.44
CA ASN A 288 -2.69 -1.16 -8.65
C ASN A 288 -3.69 -0.26 -9.37
#